data_AF-A0A957ERM1-F1
#
_entry.id   AF-A0A957ERM1-F1
#
_cell.length_a   1.000
_cell.length_b   1.000
_cell.length_c   1.000
_cell.angle_alpha   90.00
_cell.angle_beta   90.00
_cell.angle_gamma   90.00
#
_symmetry.space_group_name_H-M   'P 1'
#
loop_
_entity.id
_entity.type
_entity.pdbx_description
1 polymer ?
#
loop_
_entity_poly.entity_id
_entity_poly.type
_entity_poly.pdbx_seq_one_letter_code
_entity_poly.pdbx_strand_id
1 'polypeptide(L)'
;MDIRSVTLFCEAGAADAPLAHFLQAARHAFPYPVQSTRMATPPFPDWWPQPDATTVAHLAQQTAARGQALGVDYISLGPVLLRHDPVWLNALPVIFATSDTLFATAEIADTSGNLDTGRCWHVADIIRRVSTVSPNGFGNLYLAALANCPPGSPFFPVAYHQGGAPTFAIAVESADLALDAIQAAKTLPEARANLVAAIEEEAGKVVNTAVSLAQEYNIPFHGIDFSLAPYPTDSKSLGGAMEALGLPH
;
A
#
# COMPACT_ATOMS: atom_id res chain seq x y z
N MET A 1 -16.48 9.10 0.80
CA MET A 1 -15.01 8.96 0.70
C MET A 1 -14.49 8.40 2.02
N ASP A 2 -13.52 7.49 1.96
CA ASP A 2 -12.87 6.90 3.14
C ASP A 2 -11.34 6.96 2.97
N ILE A 3 -10.60 7.07 4.08
CA ILE A 3 -9.13 6.92 4.06
C ILE A 3 -8.81 5.44 4.23
N ARG A 4 -8.33 4.81 3.15
CA ARG A 4 -7.94 3.40 3.17
C ARG A 4 -6.75 3.16 4.07
N SER A 5 -5.75 4.03 4.00
CA SER A 5 -4.64 3.96 4.91
C SER A 5 -3.91 5.28 5.11
N VAL A 6 -3.40 5.44 6.32
CA VAL A 6 -2.22 6.28 6.57
C VAL A 6 -1.02 5.34 6.63
N THR A 7 -0.08 5.50 5.70
CA THR A 7 1.08 4.61 5.59
C THR A 7 2.34 5.39 6.00
N LEU A 8 2.98 4.93 7.07
CA LEU A 8 4.25 5.42 7.58
C LEU A 8 5.40 4.68 6.89
N PHE A 9 6.33 5.40 6.30
CA PHE A 9 7.56 4.86 5.70
C PHE A 9 8.71 5.12 6.66
N CYS A 10 9.40 4.08 7.11
CA CYS A 10 10.49 4.23 8.06
C CYS A 10 11.48 3.06 8.00
N GLU A 11 12.68 3.27 8.56
CA GLU A 11 13.67 2.21 8.72
C GLU A 11 13.14 1.05 9.58
N ALA A 12 13.54 -0.17 9.24
CA ALA A 12 13.20 -1.37 10.01
C ALA A 12 13.78 -1.37 11.43
N GLY A 13 14.75 -0.51 11.73
CA GLY A 13 15.31 -0.31 13.07
C GLY A 13 14.92 1.02 13.74
N ALA A 14 13.96 1.77 13.19
CA ALA A 14 13.56 3.07 13.75
C ALA A 14 12.99 2.92 15.18
N ALA A 15 13.18 3.94 16.03
CA ALA A 15 12.70 3.91 17.41
C ALA A 15 11.16 3.87 17.47
N ASP A 16 10.62 2.98 18.30
CA ASP A 16 9.19 2.66 18.27
C ASP A 16 8.29 3.77 18.86
N ALA A 17 8.70 4.39 19.98
CA ALA A 17 7.83 5.30 20.72
C ALA A 17 7.34 6.53 19.90
N PRO A 18 8.21 7.24 19.15
CA PRO A 18 7.75 8.34 18.30
C PRO A 18 6.78 7.89 17.19
N LEU A 19 7.02 6.72 16.60
CA LEU A 19 6.19 6.18 15.52
C LEU A 19 4.81 5.77 16.05
N ALA A 20 4.76 5.10 17.21
CA ALA A 20 3.51 4.70 17.86
C ALA A 20 2.63 5.91 18.19
N HIS A 21 3.21 6.99 18.75
CA HIS A 21 2.46 8.22 19.03
C HIS A 21 1.89 8.85 17.76
N PHE A 22 2.69 8.94 16.69
CA PHE A 22 2.21 9.45 15.41
C PHE A 22 1.06 8.60 14.84
N LEU A 23 1.21 7.27 14.80
CA LEU A 23 0.22 6.35 14.26
C LEU A 23 -1.11 6.43 15.02
N GLN A 24 -1.03 6.54 16.36
CA GLN A 24 -2.22 6.72 17.21
C GLN A 24 -2.95 8.03 16.90
N ALA A 25 -2.22 9.14 16.76
CA ALA A 25 -2.82 10.43 16.42
C ALA A 25 -3.43 10.41 15.00
N ALA A 26 -2.69 9.90 14.02
CA ALA A 26 -3.10 9.85 12.62
C ALA A 26 -4.40 9.06 12.41
N ARG A 27 -4.66 8.01 13.21
CA ARG A 27 -5.88 7.20 13.13
C ARG A 27 -7.17 8.01 13.38
N HIS A 28 -7.08 9.13 14.11
CA HIS A 28 -8.24 9.90 14.56
C HIS A 28 -8.26 11.37 14.10
N ALA A 29 -7.19 11.84 13.46
CA ALA A 29 -7.04 13.27 13.13
C ALA A 29 -7.83 13.71 11.88
N PHE A 30 -8.13 12.79 10.97
CA PHE A 30 -8.69 13.13 9.66
C PHE A 30 -10.22 13.32 9.68
N PRO A 31 -10.76 14.15 8.78
CA PRO A 31 -12.21 14.38 8.66
C PRO A 31 -12.99 13.17 8.11
N TYR A 32 -12.30 12.13 7.65
CA TYR A 32 -12.89 10.88 7.14
C TYR A 32 -12.42 9.69 7.97
N PRO A 33 -13.20 8.60 8.03
CA PRO A 33 -12.78 7.37 8.70
C PRO A 33 -11.46 6.86 8.13
N VAL A 34 -10.48 6.63 9.01
CA VAL A 34 -9.23 5.93 8.68
C VAL A 34 -9.43 4.45 8.92
N GLN A 35 -9.41 3.66 7.84
CA GLN A 35 -9.64 2.21 7.92
C GLN A 35 -8.43 1.45 8.45
N SER A 36 -7.22 1.92 8.16
CA SER A 36 -5.99 1.31 8.67
C SER A 36 -4.84 2.29 8.81
N THR A 37 -3.93 2.01 9.73
CA THR A 37 -2.61 2.62 9.83
C THR A 37 -1.57 1.55 9.55
N ARG A 38 -0.65 1.84 8.64
CA ARG A 38 0.30 0.85 8.10
C ARG A 38 1.73 1.33 8.23
N MET A 39 2.68 0.40 8.21
CA MET A 39 4.11 0.70 8.15
C MET A 39 4.73 0.06 6.91
N ALA A 40 5.61 0.76 6.22
CA ALA A 40 6.37 0.25 5.09
C ALA A 40 7.87 0.43 5.36
N THR A 41 8.63 -0.66 5.26
CA THR A 41 10.08 -0.65 5.48
C THR A 41 10.83 -0.55 4.16
N PRO A 42 12.17 -0.34 4.20
CA PRO A 42 13.00 -0.64 3.04
C PRO A 42 12.87 -2.10 2.62
N PRO A 43 13.23 -2.42 1.37
CA PRO A 43 13.27 -3.79 0.86
C PRO A 43 13.94 -4.75 1.86
N PHE A 44 13.24 -5.77 2.32
CA PHE A 44 13.77 -6.70 3.32
C PHE A 44 15.10 -7.38 2.95
N PRO A 45 15.44 -7.63 1.67
CA PRO A 45 16.77 -8.14 1.33
C PRO A 45 17.91 -7.19 1.70
N ASP A 46 17.65 -5.90 1.91
CA ASP A 46 18.65 -4.90 2.28
C ASP A 46 19.02 -4.93 3.78
N TRP A 47 18.18 -5.54 4.63
CA TRP A 47 18.39 -5.54 6.10
C TRP A 47 18.15 -6.90 6.78
N TRP A 48 17.68 -7.91 6.06
CA TRP A 48 17.67 -9.30 6.54
C TRP A 48 18.98 -10.02 6.21
N PRO A 49 19.48 -10.90 7.10
CA PRO A 49 20.56 -11.81 6.77
C PRO A 49 20.12 -12.83 5.71
N GLN A 50 21.08 -13.41 5.00
CA GLN A 50 20.88 -14.41 3.94
C GLN A 50 19.76 -15.43 4.26
N PRO A 51 18.89 -15.75 3.28
CA PRO A 51 17.66 -16.48 3.55
C PRO A 51 17.88 -17.98 3.70
N ASP A 52 17.78 -18.49 4.93
CA ASP A 52 17.31 -19.84 5.19
C ASP A 52 15.89 -19.81 5.77
N ALA A 53 15.13 -20.89 5.58
CA ALA A 53 13.70 -20.90 5.93
C ALA A 53 13.43 -20.65 7.42
N THR A 54 14.31 -21.12 8.31
CA THR A 54 14.14 -20.96 9.76
C THR A 54 14.37 -19.50 10.16
N THR A 55 15.43 -18.90 9.62
CA THR A 55 15.74 -17.48 9.84
C THR A 55 14.64 -16.57 9.28
N VAL A 56 14.12 -16.85 8.08
CA VAL A 56 13.02 -16.08 7.47
C VAL A 56 11.76 -16.13 8.34
N ALA A 57 11.35 -17.32 8.79
CA ALA A 57 10.17 -17.45 9.65
C ALA A 57 10.34 -16.69 10.96
N HIS A 58 11.51 -16.79 11.61
CA HIS A 58 11.78 -16.08 12.85
C HIS A 58 11.75 -14.55 12.67
N LEU A 59 12.38 -14.02 11.63
CA LEU A 59 12.37 -12.58 11.33
C LEU A 59 10.97 -12.05 10.98
N ALA A 60 10.18 -12.84 10.25
CA ALA A 60 8.79 -12.52 9.98
C ALA A 60 7.97 -12.45 11.29
N GLN A 61 8.11 -13.43 12.20
CA GLN A 61 7.44 -13.40 13.50
C GLN A 61 7.82 -12.15 14.32
N GLN A 62 9.12 -11.84 14.38
CA GLN A 62 9.60 -10.66 15.11
C GLN A 62 9.05 -9.36 14.52
N THR A 63 9.02 -9.25 13.20
CA THR A 63 8.51 -8.05 12.51
C THR A 63 7.01 -7.90 12.73
N ALA A 64 6.24 -8.99 12.64
CA ALA A 64 4.80 -8.98 12.92
C ALA A 64 4.51 -8.59 14.38
N ALA A 65 5.25 -9.15 15.34
CA ALA A 65 5.11 -8.80 16.76
C ALA A 65 5.41 -7.31 17.03
N ARG A 66 6.43 -6.75 16.37
CA ARG A 66 6.73 -5.33 16.44
C ARG A 66 5.60 -4.47 15.87
N GLY A 67 5.02 -4.88 14.74
CA GLY A 67 3.85 -4.21 14.16
C GLY A 67 2.67 -4.13 15.12
N GLN A 68 2.36 -5.25 15.77
CA GLN A 68 1.32 -5.30 16.80
C GLN A 68 1.62 -4.35 17.97
N ALA A 69 2.87 -4.31 18.45
CA ALA A 69 3.27 -3.41 19.53
C ALA A 69 3.18 -1.93 19.14
N LEU A 70 3.42 -1.58 17.86
CA LEU A 70 3.25 -0.24 17.31
C LEU A 70 1.78 0.13 17.02
N GLY A 71 0.87 -0.85 17.04
CA GLY A 71 -0.54 -0.65 16.72
C GLY A 71 -0.82 -0.46 15.22
N VAL A 72 0.07 -0.92 14.33
CA VAL A 72 -0.22 -0.95 12.89
C VAL A 72 -1.02 -2.19 12.52
N ASP A 73 -1.93 -2.05 11.57
CA ASP A 73 -2.74 -3.17 11.09
C ASP A 73 -1.92 -4.08 10.17
N TYR A 74 -1.01 -3.48 9.38
CA TYR A 74 -0.17 -4.20 8.41
C TYR A 74 1.23 -3.59 8.28
N ILE A 75 2.20 -4.44 7.94
CA ILE A 75 3.56 -4.04 7.56
C ILE A 75 3.85 -4.49 6.13
N SER A 76 4.40 -3.60 5.31
CA SER A 76 5.07 -3.98 4.08
C SER A 76 6.58 -4.09 4.34
N LEU A 77 7.12 -5.27 4.09
CA LEU A 77 8.56 -5.58 4.10
C LEU A 77 9.28 -5.05 2.85
N GLY A 78 8.53 -4.51 1.89
CA GLY A 78 9.03 -4.06 0.61
C GLY A 78 9.38 -5.19 -0.37
N PRO A 79 9.87 -4.82 -1.57
CA PRO A 79 10.10 -5.76 -2.65
C PRO A 79 11.42 -6.51 -2.58
N VAL A 80 11.45 -7.72 -3.14
CA VAL A 80 12.68 -8.23 -3.74
C VAL A 80 12.87 -7.51 -5.08
N LEU A 81 13.78 -6.53 -5.14
CA LEU A 81 14.08 -5.73 -6.33
C LEU A 81 14.96 -6.50 -7.34
N LEU A 82 15.01 -6.02 -8.59
CA LEU A 82 15.80 -6.65 -9.67
C LEU A 82 17.30 -6.71 -9.33
N ARG A 83 17.80 -5.75 -8.55
CA ARG A 83 19.19 -5.73 -8.07
C ARG A 83 19.53 -6.81 -7.03
N HIS A 84 18.51 -7.43 -6.41
CA HIS A 84 18.71 -8.44 -5.38
C HIS A 84 18.84 -9.83 -6.00
N ASP A 85 19.60 -10.69 -5.32
CA ASP A 85 19.69 -12.10 -5.69
C ASP A 85 18.28 -12.73 -5.74
N PRO A 86 17.88 -13.37 -6.86
CA PRO A 86 16.59 -14.05 -7.00
C PRO A 86 16.31 -15.11 -5.92
N VAL A 87 17.32 -15.61 -5.21
CA VAL A 87 17.14 -16.55 -4.09
C VAL A 87 16.16 -16.02 -3.03
N TRP A 88 16.12 -14.69 -2.84
CA TRP A 88 15.21 -14.02 -1.91
C TRP A 88 13.73 -14.20 -2.24
N LEU A 89 13.38 -14.48 -3.50
CA LEU A 89 11.99 -14.77 -3.89
C LEU A 89 11.46 -16.03 -3.18
N ASN A 90 12.33 -16.95 -2.81
CA ASN A 90 11.96 -18.16 -2.08
C ASN A 90 11.60 -17.90 -0.61
N ALA A 91 11.90 -16.71 -0.07
CA ALA A 91 11.48 -16.30 1.26
C ALA A 91 9.97 -15.95 1.31
N LEU A 92 9.40 -15.49 0.20
CA LEU A 92 8.02 -14.97 0.15
C LEU A 92 6.97 -16.00 0.65
N PRO A 93 6.95 -17.28 0.20
CA PRO A 93 6.01 -18.25 0.74
C PRO A 93 6.17 -18.50 2.24
N VAL A 94 7.40 -18.43 2.76
CA VAL A 94 7.67 -18.65 4.19
C VAL A 94 7.17 -17.47 5.03
N ILE A 95 7.35 -16.23 4.55
CA ILE A 95 6.81 -15.02 5.18
C ILE A 95 5.29 -15.13 5.33
N PHE A 96 4.58 -15.46 4.24
CA PHE A 96 3.11 -15.52 4.26
C PHE A 96 2.55 -16.74 5.00
N ALA A 97 3.33 -17.81 5.14
CA ALA A 97 2.97 -18.93 6.02
C ALA A 97 3.10 -18.59 7.51
N THR A 98 3.81 -17.50 7.83
CA THR A 98 4.16 -17.12 9.20
C THR A 98 3.23 -16.06 9.76
N SER A 99 2.76 -15.13 8.94
CA SER A 99 1.92 -14.01 9.38
C SER A 99 0.95 -13.55 8.30
N ASP A 100 -0.26 -13.17 8.71
CA ASP A 100 -1.31 -12.55 7.90
C ASP A 100 -1.32 -11.01 8.01
N THR A 101 -0.32 -10.42 8.68
CA THR A 101 -0.13 -8.96 8.80
C THR A 101 1.01 -8.42 7.95
N LEU A 102 1.78 -9.30 7.29
CA LEU A 102 2.98 -8.94 6.53
C LEU A 102 2.73 -9.01 5.04
N PHE A 103 3.12 -7.95 4.34
CA PHE A 103 3.15 -7.83 2.90
C PHE A 103 4.59 -7.85 2.42
N ALA A 104 4.83 -8.47 1.27
CA ALA A 104 6.13 -8.46 0.60
C ALA A 104 5.91 -8.64 -0.90
N THR A 105 6.77 -8.05 -1.71
CA THR A 105 6.54 -8.02 -3.16
C THR A 105 7.77 -8.45 -3.94
N ALA A 106 7.62 -8.61 -5.26
CA ALA A 106 8.72 -8.95 -6.15
C ALA A 106 8.70 -8.02 -7.36
N GLU A 107 9.78 -7.28 -7.59
CA GLU A 107 9.91 -6.47 -8.80
C GLU A 107 10.18 -7.39 -9.99
N ILE A 108 9.42 -7.23 -11.07
CA ILE A 108 9.63 -7.88 -12.36
C ILE A 108 10.10 -6.88 -13.42
N ALA A 109 9.79 -5.59 -13.25
CA ALA A 109 10.27 -4.50 -14.08
C ALA A 109 10.53 -3.22 -13.26
N ASP A 110 11.70 -2.62 -13.46
CA ASP A 110 12.08 -1.36 -12.81
C ASP A 110 11.62 -0.13 -13.59
N THR A 111 11.70 1.05 -12.95
CA THR A 111 11.32 2.34 -13.55
C THR A 111 12.29 2.83 -14.64
N SER A 112 13.40 2.12 -14.87
CA SER A 112 14.34 2.40 -15.96
C SER A 112 14.00 1.62 -17.23
N GLY A 113 12.90 0.86 -17.22
CA GLY A 113 12.44 0.08 -18.38
C GLY A 113 13.10 -1.28 -18.51
N ASN A 114 13.81 -1.75 -17.47
CA ASN A 114 14.35 -3.10 -17.46
C ASN A 114 13.24 -4.09 -17.06
N LEU A 115 13.12 -5.20 -17.79
CA LEU A 115 12.17 -6.29 -17.52
C LEU A 115 12.93 -7.61 -17.43
N ASP A 116 12.74 -8.35 -16.34
CA ASP A 116 13.30 -9.69 -16.18
C ASP A 116 12.23 -10.76 -16.44
N THR A 117 12.25 -11.33 -17.64
CA THR A 117 11.31 -12.37 -18.05
C THR A 117 11.50 -13.69 -17.30
N GLY A 118 12.73 -14.04 -16.90
CA GLY A 118 12.98 -15.23 -16.09
C GLY A 118 12.35 -15.09 -14.70
N ARG A 119 12.46 -13.88 -14.14
CA ARG A 119 11.82 -13.52 -12.89
C ARG A 119 10.30 -13.47 -12.99
N CYS A 120 9.71 -13.06 -14.12
CA CYS A 120 8.26 -13.19 -14.33
C CYS A 120 7.78 -14.64 -14.14
N TRP A 121 8.49 -15.61 -14.73
CA TRP A 121 8.15 -17.03 -14.57
C TRP A 121 8.36 -17.51 -13.13
N HIS A 122 9.43 -17.09 -12.47
CA HIS A 122 9.69 -17.44 -11.07
C HIS A 122 8.61 -16.86 -10.15
N VAL A 123 8.26 -15.59 -10.29
CA VAL A 123 7.20 -14.95 -9.49
C VAL A 123 5.84 -15.60 -9.76
N ALA A 124 5.55 -16.05 -10.99
CA ALA A 124 4.35 -16.83 -11.28
C ALA A 124 4.31 -18.17 -10.51
N ASP A 125 5.44 -18.89 -10.41
CA ASP A 125 5.55 -20.08 -9.55
C ASP A 125 5.34 -19.74 -8.07
N ILE A 126 5.93 -18.65 -7.59
CA ILE A 126 5.73 -18.17 -6.21
C ILE A 126 4.25 -17.87 -5.95
N ILE A 127 3.54 -17.17 -6.83
CA ILE A 127 2.10 -16.89 -6.69
C ILE A 127 1.29 -18.18 -6.58
N ARG A 128 1.64 -19.22 -7.35
CA ARG A 128 1.01 -20.55 -7.25
C ARG A 128 1.33 -21.25 -5.93
N ARG A 129 2.54 -21.09 -5.40
CA ARG A 129 2.91 -21.66 -4.09
C ARG A 129 2.18 -20.93 -2.97
N VAL A 130 2.15 -19.60 -3.01
CA VAL A 130 1.49 -18.74 -2.02
C VAL A 130 -0.03 -18.97 -1.98
N SER A 131 -0.67 -19.27 -3.12
CA SER A 131 -2.09 -19.60 -3.14
C SER A 131 -2.46 -20.87 -2.35
N THR A 132 -1.48 -21.71 -2.03
CA THR A 132 -1.67 -22.95 -1.25
C THR A 132 -1.26 -22.81 0.22
N VAL A 133 -0.71 -21.66 0.61
CA VAL A 133 -0.32 -21.37 2.00
C VAL A 133 -1.55 -21.31 2.92
N SER A 134 -2.63 -20.69 2.45
CA SER A 134 -3.92 -20.64 3.16
C SER A 134 -4.97 -21.43 2.39
N PRO A 135 -5.87 -22.19 3.05
CA PRO A 135 -6.87 -23.02 2.37
C PRO A 135 -7.81 -22.26 1.42
N ASN A 136 -8.01 -20.96 1.66
CA ASN A 136 -8.85 -20.06 0.88
C ASN A 136 -8.06 -19.23 -0.15
N GLY A 137 -6.76 -19.47 -0.32
CA GLY A 137 -5.90 -18.73 -1.25
C GLY A 137 -5.55 -17.30 -0.81
N PHE A 138 -5.91 -16.90 0.40
CA PHE A 138 -5.76 -15.51 0.88
C PHE A 138 -4.31 -15.05 1.00
N GLY A 139 -3.34 -15.98 1.01
CA GLY A 139 -1.91 -15.66 0.94
C GLY A 139 -1.56 -14.70 -0.21
N ASN A 140 -2.26 -14.81 -1.35
CA ASN A 140 -2.01 -13.94 -2.50
C ASN A 140 -2.44 -12.48 -2.29
N LEU A 141 -3.25 -12.18 -1.27
CA LEU A 141 -3.53 -10.79 -0.89
C LEU A 141 -2.24 -10.05 -0.52
N TYR A 142 -1.29 -10.75 0.09
CA TYR A 142 -0.09 -10.18 0.70
C TYR A 142 1.09 -10.02 -0.29
N LEU A 143 0.90 -10.45 -1.54
CA LEU A 143 1.92 -10.52 -2.58
C LEU A 143 1.51 -9.74 -3.83
N ALA A 144 2.46 -9.06 -4.45
CA ALA A 144 2.36 -8.60 -5.84
C ALA A 144 3.67 -8.71 -6.60
N ALA A 145 3.54 -8.89 -7.91
CA ALA A 145 4.58 -8.60 -8.89
C ALA A 145 4.53 -7.10 -9.23
N LEU A 146 5.66 -6.40 -9.10
CA LEU A 146 5.76 -4.96 -9.33
C LEU A 146 6.42 -4.65 -10.66
N ALA A 147 5.82 -3.72 -11.40
CA ALA A 147 6.36 -3.17 -12.62
C ALA A 147 6.23 -1.65 -12.59
N ASN A 148 7.33 -0.92 -12.74
CA ASN A 148 7.36 0.55 -12.69
C ASN A 148 6.77 1.15 -11.38
N CYS A 149 7.04 0.51 -10.23
CA CYS A 149 6.54 0.98 -8.94
C CYS A 149 7.67 1.65 -8.14
N PRO A 150 7.79 3.00 -8.14
CA PRO A 150 8.75 3.69 -7.28
C PRO A 150 8.35 3.59 -5.79
N PRO A 151 9.30 3.88 -4.87
CA PRO A 151 9.02 3.93 -3.44
C PRO A 151 8.04 5.05 -3.07
N GLY A 152 7.39 4.93 -1.91
CA GLY A 152 6.54 5.98 -1.35
C GLY A 152 5.04 5.91 -1.68
N SER A 153 4.58 4.94 -2.49
CA SER A 153 3.14 4.71 -2.66
C SER A 153 2.51 4.22 -1.35
N PRO A 154 1.38 4.80 -0.88
CA PRO A 154 0.74 4.39 0.37
C PRO A 154 -0.10 3.11 0.25
N PHE A 155 -0.37 2.62 -0.96
CA PHE A 155 -1.19 1.44 -1.19
C PHE A 155 -0.39 0.15 -1.00
N PHE A 156 -1.03 -0.82 -0.35
CA PHE A 156 -0.51 -2.19 -0.26
C PHE A 156 -1.09 -3.01 -1.42
N PRO A 157 -0.32 -3.96 -1.97
CA PRO A 157 0.97 -4.47 -1.49
C PRO A 157 2.21 -3.66 -1.91
N VAL A 158 2.07 -2.59 -2.71
CA VAL A 158 3.19 -1.91 -3.39
C VAL A 158 4.11 -1.14 -2.45
N ALA A 159 3.59 -0.57 -1.35
CA ALA A 159 4.31 0.35 -0.48
C ALA A 159 5.68 -0.16 -0.01
N TYR A 160 6.71 0.66 -0.14
CA TYR A 160 8.03 0.44 0.47
C TYR A 160 8.76 1.77 0.68
N HIS A 161 9.66 1.78 1.67
CA HIS A 161 10.52 2.93 1.98
C HIS A 161 11.79 2.90 1.15
N GLN A 162 12.30 4.07 0.77
CA GLN A 162 13.59 4.19 0.07
C GLN A 162 14.79 4.43 1.00
N GLY A 163 14.53 4.44 2.30
CA GLY A 163 15.51 4.73 3.33
C GLY A 163 15.53 6.20 3.73
N GLY A 164 16.19 6.49 4.86
CA GLY A 164 16.30 7.82 5.45
C GLY A 164 15.23 8.11 6.51
N ALA A 165 15.00 9.40 6.77
CA ALA A 165 14.08 9.84 7.81
C ALA A 165 12.64 9.36 7.55
N PRO A 166 11.86 9.08 8.62
CA PRO A 166 10.47 8.66 8.47
C PRO A 166 9.62 9.69 7.72
N THR A 167 8.73 9.23 6.85
CA THR A 167 7.72 10.05 6.16
C THR A 167 6.38 9.34 6.19
N PHE A 168 5.29 10.00 5.79
CA PHE A 168 4.01 9.32 5.64
C PHE A 168 3.24 9.80 4.41
N ALA A 169 2.38 8.95 3.87
CA ALA A 169 1.45 9.28 2.80
C ALA A 169 0.07 8.67 3.07
N ILE A 170 -0.94 9.16 2.34
CA ILE A 170 -2.35 8.81 2.57
C ILE A 170 -2.93 8.19 1.31
N ALA A 171 -3.55 7.02 1.47
CA ALA A 171 -4.32 6.35 0.44
C ALA A 171 -5.81 6.61 0.65
N VAL A 172 -6.48 7.14 -0.38
CA VAL A 172 -7.91 7.48 -0.34
C VAL A 172 -8.72 6.60 -1.28
N GLU A 173 -9.86 6.12 -0.81
CA GLU A 173 -10.91 5.51 -1.65
C GLU A 173 -12.02 6.53 -1.90
N SER A 174 -12.26 6.82 -3.18
CA SER A 174 -13.18 7.87 -3.61
C SER A 174 -14.02 7.48 -4.83
N ALA A 175 -14.39 6.20 -4.96
CA ALA A 175 -15.22 5.73 -6.07
C ALA A 175 -16.61 6.40 -6.10
N ASP A 176 -17.14 6.77 -4.94
CA ASP A 176 -18.38 7.55 -4.79
C ASP A 176 -18.28 8.94 -5.41
N LEU A 177 -17.17 9.67 -5.17
CA LEU A 177 -16.95 10.98 -5.79
C LEU A 177 -17.01 10.92 -7.33
N ALA A 178 -16.46 9.86 -7.92
CA ALA A 178 -16.52 9.65 -9.37
C ALA A 178 -17.95 9.42 -9.84
N LEU A 179 -18.68 8.53 -9.17
CA LEU A 179 -20.05 8.21 -9.54
C LEU A 179 -20.96 9.46 -9.45
N ASP A 180 -20.88 10.20 -8.34
CA ASP A 180 -21.67 11.41 -8.10
C ASP A 180 -21.36 12.50 -9.13
N ALA A 181 -20.07 12.75 -9.40
CA ALA A 181 -19.62 13.75 -10.37
C ALA A 181 -20.12 13.44 -11.80
N ILE A 182 -20.13 12.16 -12.16
CA ILE A 182 -20.57 11.69 -13.47
C ILE A 182 -22.10 11.74 -13.59
N GLN A 183 -22.83 11.26 -12.58
CA GLN A 183 -24.30 11.24 -12.60
C GLN A 183 -24.90 12.65 -12.62
N ALA A 184 -24.24 13.63 -12.00
CA ALA A 184 -24.68 15.02 -12.01
C ALA A 184 -24.45 15.72 -13.36
N ALA A 185 -23.62 15.16 -14.25
CA ALA A 185 -23.22 15.79 -15.49
C ALA A 185 -24.12 15.38 -16.67
N LYS A 186 -24.31 16.31 -17.62
CA LYS A 186 -25.01 16.06 -18.89
C LYS A 186 -24.04 15.79 -20.04
N THR A 187 -22.77 16.12 -19.86
CA THR A 187 -21.73 16.02 -20.89
C THR A 187 -20.40 15.54 -20.29
N LEU A 188 -19.55 14.91 -21.10
CA LEU A 188 -18.22 14.48 -20.65
C LEU A 188 -17.33 15.62 -20.12
N PRO A 189 -17.28 16.82 -20.74
CA PRO A 189 -16.51 17.94 -20.19
C PRO A 189 -17.01 18.39 -18.81
N GLU A 190 -18.32 18.36 -18.59
CA GLU A 190 -18.93 18.67 -17.29
C GLU A 190 -18.59 17.61 -16.25
N ALA A 191 -18.70 16.32 -16.59
CA ALA A 191 -18.31 15.21 -15.71
C ALA A 191 -16.85 15.33 -15.27
N ARG A 192 -15.95 15.64 -16.22
CA ARG A 192 -14.53 15.89 -15.93
C ARG A 192 -14.35 17.08 -14.98
N ALA A 193 -15.01 18.21 -15.25
CA ALA A 193 -14.89 19.40 -14.41
C ALA A 193 -15.39 19.14 -12.98
N ASN A 194 -16.53 18.46 -12.84
CA ASN A 194 -17.10 18.07 -11.56
C ASN A 194 -16.15 17.14 -10.78
N LEU A 195 -15.58 16.13 -11.45
CA LEU A 195 -14.68 15.17 -10.82
C LEU A 195 -13.39 15.84 -10.34
N VAL A 196 -12.79 16.70 -11.16
CA VAL A 196 -11.58 17.46 -10.77
C VAL A 196 -11.87 18.32 -9.54
N ALA A 197 -12.96 19.10 -9.57
CA ALA A 197 -13.33 19.96 -8.44
C ALA A 197 -13.59 19.16 -7.17
N ALA A 198 -14.29 18.02 -7.25
CA ALA A 198 -14.55 17.16 -6.11
C ALA A 198 -13.27 16.56 -5.52
N ILE A 199 -12.35 16.06 -6.36
CA ILE A 199 -11.05 15.54 -5.89
C ILE A 199 -10.24 16.65 -5.23
N GLU A 200 -10.14 17.83 -5.85
CA GLU A 200 -9.36 18.96 -5.30
C GLU A 200 -9.91 19.44 -3.95
N GLU A 201 -11.24 19.55 -3.82
CA GLU A 201 -11.88 19.95 -2.57
C GLU A 201 -11.60 18.95 -1.44
N GLU A 202 -11.83 17.66 -1.68
CA GLU A 202 -11.66 16.62 -0.69
C GLU A 202 -10.18 16.39 -0.36
N ALA A 203 -9.29 16.49 -1.35
CA ALA A 203 -7.84 16.47 -1.15
C ALA A 203 -7.38 17.61 -0.25
N GLY A 204 -7.90 18.82 -0.44
CA GLY A 204 -7.55 19.99 0.39
C GLY A 204 -7.86 19.76 1.86
N LYS A 205 -9.01 19.15 2.18
CA LYS A 205 -9.39 18.79 3.56
C LYS A 205 -8.40 17.81 4.19
N VAL A 206 -8.02 16.77 3.45
CA VAL A 206 -7.05 15.75 3.93
C VAL A 206 -5.64 16.33 4.09
N VAL A 207 -5.18 17.11 3.10
CA VAL A 207 -3.84 17.73 3.10
C VAL A 207 -3.68 18.70 4.26
N ASN A 208 -4.71 19.50 4.59
CA ASN A 208 -4.65 20.41 5.73
C ASN A 208 -4.35 19.66 7.05
N THR A 209 -5.08 18.58 7.33
CA THR A 209 -4.80 17.73 8.50
C THR A 209 -3.42 17.10 8.44
N ALA A 210 -3.02 16.58 7.27
CA ALA A 210 -1.73 15.92 7.09
C ALA A 210 -0.56 16.88 7.36
N VAL A 211 -0.64 18.12 6.88
CA VAL A 211 0.38 19.15 7.13
C VAL A 211 0.49 19.48 8.62
N SER A 212 -0.63 19.58 9.34
CA SER A 212 -0.61 19.79 10.79
C SER A 212 0.06 18.64 11.54
N LEU A 213 -0.28 17.38 11.20
CA LEU A 213 0.37 16.20 11.78
C LEU A 213 1.89 16.18 11.46
N ALA A 214 2.26 16.53 10.23
CA ALA A 214 3.67 16.55 9.83
C ALA A 214 4.48 17.54 10.67
N GLN A 215 3.91 18.70 10.99
CA GLN A 215 4.54 19.71 11.83
C GLN A 215 4.61 19.28 13.31
N GLU A 216 3.53 18.71 13.85
CA GLU A 216 3.44 18.29 15.25
C GLU A 216 4.42 17.15 15.58
N TYR A 217 4.50 16.14 14.71
CA TYR A 217 5.31 14.94 14.93
C TYR A 217 6.70 15.00 14.28
N ASN A 218 6.99 16.05 13.51
CA ASN A 218 8.21 16.18 12.72
C ASN A 218 8.45 14.98 11.78
N ILE A 219 7.37 14.49 11.16
CA ILE A 219 7.38 13.41 10.16
C ILE A 219 6.83 13.99 8.86
N PRO A 220 7.66 14.25 7.84
CA PRO A 220 7.20 14.87 6.61
C PRO A 220 6.06 14.12 5.91
N PHE A 221 5.06 14.88 5.48
CA PHE A 221 3.99 14.40 4.62
C PHE A 221 4.49 14.32 3.17
N HIS A 222 4.39 13.15 2.56
CA HIS A 222 4.92 12.88 1.22
C HIS A 222 3.87 13.03 0.11
N GLY A 223 2.59 12.87 0.43
CA GLY A 223 1.52 13.07 -0.54
C GLY A 223 0.27 12.23 -0.30
N ILE A 224 -0.65 12.35 -1.24
CA ILE A 224 -1.93 11.66 -1.26
C ILE A 224 -2.06 10.88 -2.55
N ASP A 225 -2.59 9.66 -2.47
CA ASP A 225 -2.88 8.80 -3.60
C ASP A 225 -4.38 8.51 -3.63
N PHE A 226 -5.06 9.06 -4.64
CA PHE A 226 -6.50 8.90 -4.84
C PHE A 226 -6.76 7.68 -5.71
N SER A 227 -7.54 6.75 -5.17
CA SER A 227 -8.02 5.60 -5.92
C SER A 227 -9.53 5.62 -6.07
N LEU A 228 -9.98 5.42 -7.30
CA LEU A 228 -11.37 5.10 -7.60
C LEU A 228 -11.66 3.59 -7.42
N ALA A 229 -10.81 2.88 -6.68
CA ALA A 229 -10.98 1.45 -6.43
C ALA A 229 -12.36 1.18 -5.80
N PRO A 230 -13.14 0.26 -6.37
CA PRO A 230 -14.50 0.04 -5.95
C PRO A 230 -14.55 -0.68 -4.59
N TYR A 231 -15.54 -0.32 -3.79
CA TYR A 231 -16.10 -1.23 -2.79
C TYR A 231 -17.18 -2.07 -3.49
N PRO A 232 -17.48 -3.33 -3.08
CA PRO A 232 -18.43 -4.20 -3.78
C PRO A 232 -19.91 -3.79 -3.61
N THR A 233 -20.21 -2.50 -3.80
CA THR A 233 -21.53 -1.89 -3.73
C THR A 233 -21.72 -0.96 -4.91
N ASP A 234 -22.91 -0.96 -5.52
CA ASP A 234 -23.20 -0.16 -6.72
C ASP A 234 -22.97 1.34 -6.51
N SER A 235 -23.22 1.85 -5.30
CA SER A 235 -23.00 3.25 -4.93
C SER A 235 -21.53 3.65 -4.80
N LYS A 236 -20.59 2.70 -4.88
CA LYS A 236 -19.14 2.91 -4.84
C LYS A 236 -18.47 2.10 -5.97
N SER A 237 -19.06 2.15 -7.16
CA SER A 237 -18.66 1.34 -8.30
C SER A 237 -18.03 2.19 -9.41
N LEU A 238 -16.76 1.94 -9.71
CA LEU A 238 -16.12 2.47 -10.91
C LEU A 238 -16.77 1.90 -12.19
N GLY A 239 -17.25 0.65 -12.14
CA GLY A 239 -18.07 0.09 -13.22
C GLY A 239 -19.33 0.91 -13.44
N GLY A 240 -20.07 1.20 -12.37
CA GLY A 240 -21.27 2.06 -12.38
C GLY A 240 -20.98 3.47 -12.91
N ALA A 241 -19.85 4.04 -12.53
CA ALA A 241 -19.41 5.32 -13.06
C ALA A 241 -19.14 5.27 -14.58
N MET A 242 -18.50 4.21 -15.06
CA MET A 242 -18.23 3.99 -16.49
C MET A 242 -19.53 3.75 -17.29
N GLU A 243 -20.47 3.01 -16.72
CA GLU A 243 -21.79 2.75 -17.31
C GLU A 243 -22.63 4.05 -17.37
N ALA A 244 -22.57 4.89 -16.33
CA ALA A 244 -23.19 6.22 -16.33
C ALA A 244 -22.59 7.18 -17.39
N LEU A 245 -21.34 6.96 -17.81
CA LEU A 245 -20.73 7.66 -18.96
C LEU A 245 -21.24 7.14 -20.32
N GLY A 246 -22.05 6.08 -20.33
CA GLY A 246 -22.63 5.49 -21.54
C GLY A 246 -21.89 4.27 -22.09
N LEU A 247 -21.01 3.64 -21.32
CA LEU A 247 -20.42 2.36 -21.70
C LEU A 247 -21.45 1.23 -21.58
N PRO A 248 -21.48 0.28 -22.54
CA PRO A 248 -22.41 -0.84 -22.48
C PRO A 248 -22.05 -1.82 -21.37
N HIS A 249 -23.08 -2.49 -20.84
CA HIS A 249 -22.96 -3.62 -19.92
C HIS A 249 -22.95 -4.95 -20.67
#